data_AF-A0A7C6GPC8-F1
#
_entry.id   AF-A0A7C6GPC8-F1
#
_cell.length_a   1.000
_cell.length_b   1.000
_cell.length_c   1.000
_cell.angle_alpha   90.00
_cell.angle_beta   90.00
_cell.angle_gamma   90.00
#
_symmetry.space_group_name_H-M   'P 1'
#
loop_
_entity.id
_entity.type
_entity.pdbx_description
1 polymer ?
#
loop_
_entity_poly.entity_id
_entity_poly.type
_entity_poly.pdbx_seq_one_letter_code
_entity_poly.pdbx_strand_id
1 'polypeptide(L)'
;MRVNKPLLLILYNLPGLPLAEGYTRLMKHFGFTNLTVLEALSLMWMKEPNWVLGILAFLGVSTWETLLVYYSTKLWGTDYLPLKGMLIVMTCQAIIFSLYGILGGQSQLAQSVSGNYVHASGAAFGGLFVGYILKKFIIKPEQRRKDGFNKE
;
A
#
# COMPACT_ATOMS: atom_id res chain seq x y z
N MET A 1 -27.61 7.69 -2.63
CA MET A 1 -26.98 6.40 -2.27
C MET A 1 -25.94 6.61 -1.17
N ARG A 2 -25.94 5.81 -0.09
CA ARG A 2 -24.83 5.77 0.87
C ARG A 2 -23.68 5.00 0.22
N VAL A 3 -22.68 5.70 -0.32
CA VAL A 3 -21.52 5.04 -0.93
C VAL A 3 -20.70 4.34 0.16
N ASN A 4 -20.36 3.07 -0.06
CA ASN A 4 -19.55 2.28 0.86
C ASN A 4 -18.10 2.81 0.86
N LYS A 5 -17.68 3.46 1.95
CA LYS A 5 -16.38 4.15 2.05
C LYS A 5 -15.18 3.21 1.79
N PRO A 6 -15.11 2.00 2.39
CA PRO A 6 -14.16 0.97 2.00
C PRO A 6 -14.08 0.72 0.49
N LEU A 7 -15.21 0.57 -0.19
CA LEU A 7 -15.23 0.29 -1.63
C LEU A 7 -14.69 1.47 -2.45
N LEU A 8 -15.09 2.69 -2.09
CA LEU A 8 -14.58 3.92 -2.73
C LEU A 8 -13.05 4.04 -2.56
N LEU A 9 -12.55 3.69 -1.37
CA LEU A 9 -11.14 3.75 -1.06
C LEU A 9 -10.32 2.74 -1.88
N ILE A 10 -10.83 1.52 -2.07
CA ILE A 10 -10.22 0.50 -2.94
C ILE A 10 -10.15 1.01 -4.39
N LEU A 11 -11.24 1.60 -4.90
CA LEU A 11 -11.29 2.15 -6.25
C LEU A 11 -10.26 3.26 -6.46
N TYR A 12 -10.09 4.16 -5.49
CA TYR A 12 -9.08 5.21 -5.56
C TYR A 12 -7.64 4.71 -5.46
N ASN A 13 -7.43 3.49 -4.99
CA ASN A 13 -6.10 2.88 -4.88
C ASN A 13 -5.66 2.17 -6.17
N LEU A 14 -6.57 1.89 -7.11
CA LEU A 14 -6.24 1.21 -8.38
C LEU A 14 -5.11 1.89 -9.18
N PRO A 15 -5.01 3.22 -9.28
CA PRO A 15 -3.88 3.88 -9.93
C PRO A 15 -2.53 3.62 -9.25
N GLY A 16 -2.52 3.17 -8.00
CA GLY A 16 -1.30 2.83 -7.27
C GLY A 16 -0.53 1.68 -7.89
N LEU A 17 -1.21 0.74 -8.57
CA LEU A 17 -0.57 -0.42 -9.22
C LEU A 17 0.41 0.02 -10.34
N PRO A 18 -0.03 0.71 -11.41
CA PRO A 18 0.89 1.09 -12.48
C PRO A 18 2.01 2.03 -11.99
N LEU A 19 1.75 2.86 -10.97
CA LEU A 19 2.77 3.72 -10.38
C LEU A 19 3.84 2.93 -9.63
N ALA A 20 3.44 2.00 -8.75
CA ALA A 20 4.36 1.19 -7.98
C ALA A 20 5.16 0.22 -8.87
N GLU A 21 4.50 -0.40 -9.84
CA GLU A 21 5.17 -1.28 -10.81
C GLU A 21 6.09 -0.50 -11.74
N GLY A 22 5.66 0.65 -12.26
CA GLY A 22 6.50 1.52 -13.09
C GLY A 22 7.77 1.98 -12.36
N TYR A 23 7.61 2.42 -11.11
CA TYR A 23 8.72 2.82 -10.25
C TYR A 23 9.71 1.66 -10.00
N THR A 24 9.21 0.50 -9.59
CA THR A 24 10.09 -0.64 -9.29
C THR A 24 10.72 -1.25 -10.54
N ARG A 25 10.06 -1.20 -11.70
CA ARG A 25 10.67 -1.52 -13.01
C ARG A 25 11.81 -0.60 -13.35
N LEU A 26 11.65 0.71 -13.14
CA LEU A 26 12.71 1.69 -13.38
C LEU A 26 13.91 1.41 -12.46
N MET A 27 13.66 1.15 -11.19
CA MET A 27 14.72 0.82 -10.22
C MET A 27 15.42 -0.50 -10.54
N LYS A 28 14.66 -1.51 -11.01
CA LYS A 28 15.22 -2.77 -11.49
C LYS A 28 16.09 -2.56 -12.73
N HIS A 29 15.67 -1.70 -13.66
CA HIS A 29 16.44 -1.36 -14.86
C HIS A 29 17.81 -0.75 -14.51
N PHE A 30 17.89 0.08 -13.47
CA PHE A 30 19.15 0.66 -12.97
C PHE A 30 19.92 -0.26 -12.01
N GLY A 31 19.46 -1.49 -11.77
CA GLY A 31 20.14 -2.45 -10.88
C GLY A 31 20.00 -2.15 -9.38
N PHE A 32 19.07 -1.28 -8.97
CA PHE A 32 18.84 -0.97 -7.55
C PHE A 32 18.01 -2.02 -6.82
N THR A 33 17.22 -2.82 -7.54
CA THR A 33 16.45 -3.96 -7.00
C THR A 33 16.48 -5.12 -7.99
N ASN A 34 16.32 -6.34 -7.50
CA ASN A 34 16.21 -7.54 -8.34
C ASN A 34 14.76 -7.88 -8.71
N LEU A 35 13.79 -7.37 -7.94
CA LEU A 35 12.38 -7.67 -8.12
C LEU A 35 11.56 -6.38 -8.27
N THR A 36 10.57 -6.42 -9.15
CA THR A 36 9.50 -5.42 -9.17
C THR A 36 8.50 -5.68 -8.05
N VAL A 37 7.57 -4.75 -7.80
CA VAL A 37 6.53 -4.95 -6.78
C VAL A 37 5.64 -6.14 -7.12
N LEU A 38 5.25 -6.31 -8.39
CA LEU A 38 4.40 -7.44 -8.80
C LEU A 38 5.14 -8.77 -8.68
N GLU A 39 6.41 -8.81 -9.11
CA GLU A 39 7.26 -9.98 -8.94
C GLU A 39 7.40 -10.34 -7.45
N ALA A 40 7.74 -9.38 -6.59
CA ALA A 40 7.89 -9.61 -5.16
C ALA A 40 6.59 -10.14 -4.52
N LEU A 41 5.44 -9.54 -4.83
CA LEU A 41 4.17 -9.99 -4.23
C LEU A 41 3.73 -11.37 -4.72
N SER A 42 4.07 -11.76 -5.94
CA SER A 42 3.78 -13.11 -6.44
C SER A 42 4.52 -14.20 -5.64
N LEU A 43 5.71 -13.87 -5.12
CA LEU A 43 6.55 -14.79 -4.37
C LEU A 43 5.99 -15.14 -2.98
N MET A 44 4.94 -14.44 -2.52
CA MET A 44 4.20 -14.82 -1.32
C MET A 44 3.47 -16.18 -1.48
N TRP A 45 3.22 -16.58 -2.73
CA TRP A 45 2.34 -17.71 -3.06
C TRP A 45 3.03 -18.80 -3.88
N MET A 46 4.14 -18.47 -4.56
CA MET A 46 4.87 -19.40 -5.40
C MET A 46 6.37 -19.13 -5.39
N LYS A 47 7.16 -20.10 -5.87
CA LYS A 47 8.62 -20.02 -5.82
C LYS A 47 9.24 -19.10 -6.87
N GLU A 48 8.57 -18.91 -7.99
CA GLU A 48 9.07 -18.14 -9.14
C GLU A 48 8.23 -16.88 -9.38
N PRO A 49 8.83 -15.77 -9.85
CA PRO A 49 8.07 -14.55 -10.11
C PRO A 49 7.01 -14.75 -11.21
N ASN A 50 5.78 -14.30 -10.95
CA ASN A 50 4.68 -14.36 -11.91
C ASN A 50 3.86 -13.06 -11.90
N TRP A 51 3.83 -12.37 -13.03
CA TRP A 51 3.19 -11.06 -13.13
C TRP A 51 1.67 -11.09 -12.94
N VAL A 52 0.98 -12.13 -13.40
CA VAL A 52 -0.49 -12.27 -13.26
C VAL A 52 -0.85 -12.46 -11.80
N LEU A 53 -0.15 -13.37 -11.12
CA LEU A 53 -0.33 -13.58 -9.69
C LEU A 53 0.08 -12.34 -8.89
N GLY A 54 1.12 -11.63 -9.35
CA GLY A 54 1.54 -10.35 -8.80
C GLY A 54 0.44 -9.30 -8.82
N ILE A 55 -0.34 -9.19 -9.92
CA ILE A 55 -1.48 -8.27 -10.00
C ILE A 55 -2.55 -8.63 -8.97
N LEU A 56 -2.92 -9.92 -8.90
CA LEU A 56 -3.92 -10.40 -7.95
C LEU A 56 -3.47 -10.17 -6.49
N ALA A 57 -2.21 -10.48 -6.20
CA ALA A 57 -1.60 -10.27 -4.90
C ALA A 57 -1.55 -8.77 -4.56
N PHE A 58 -1.18 -7.90 -5.50
CA PHE A 58 -1.19 -6.46 -5.31
C PHE A 58 -2.58 -5.93 -4.96
N LEU A 59 -3.62 -6.34 -5.67
CA LEU A 59 -4.99 -5.92 -5.37
C LEU A 59 -5.41 -6.33 -3.96
N GLY A 60 -5.09 -7.56 -3.55
CA GLY A 60 -5.37 -8.06 -2.21
C GLY A 60 -4.60 -7.31 -1.11
N VAL A 61 -3.27 -7.25 -1.25
CA VAL A 61 -2.36 -6.64 -0.27
C VAL A 61 -2.63 -5.14 -0.16
N SER A 62 -2.70 -4.41 -1.27
CA SER A 62 -2.94 -2.98 -1.26
C SER A 62 -4.32 -2.61 -0.72
N THR A 63 -5.35 -3.46 -0.96
CA THR A 63 -6.67 -3.30 -0.34
C THR A 63 -6.57 -3.48 1.18
N TRP A 64 -5.89 -4.52 1.64
CA TRP A 64 -5.72 -4.80 3.06
C TRP A 64 -4.95 -3.67 3.77
N GLU A 65 -3.83 -3.22 3.22
CA GLU A 65 -3.04 -2.09 3.73
C GLU A 65 -3.89 -0.82 3.81
N THR A 66 -4.66 -0.55 2.77
CA THR A 66 -5.53 0.62 2.70
C THR A 66 -6.64 0.59 3.75
N LEU A 67 -7.21 -0.59 4.01
CA LEU A 67 -8.16 -0.79 5.11
C LEU A 67 -7.49 -0.63 6.48
N LEU A 68 -6.25 -1.09 6.66
CA LEU A 68 -5.50 -0.85 7.89
C LEU A 68 -5.32 0.64 8.16
N VAL A 69 -4.91 1.42 7.14
CA VAL A 69 -4.81 2.88 7.27
C VAL A 69 -6.16 3.48 7.65
N TYR A 70 -7.25 3.06 7.01
CA TYR A 70 -8.60 3.52 7.33
C TYR A 70 -9.01 3.21 8.77
N TYR A 71 -8.90 1.96 9.20
CA TYR A 71 -9.32 1.56 10.54
C TYR A 71 -8.40 2.11 11.63
N SER A 72 -7.13 2.37 11.33
CA SER A 72 -6.21 3.04 12.26
C SER A 72 -6.76 4.40 12.70
N THR A 73 -7.51 5.10 11.83
CA THR A 73 -8.09 6.41 12.17
C THR A 73 -9.07 6.37 13.34
N LYS A 74 -9.66 5.20 13.62
CA LYS A 74 -10.54 4.99 14.77
C LYS A 74 -9.79 4.84 16.08
N LEU A 75 -8.51 4.46 16.04
CA LEU A 75 -7.68 4.21 17.21
C LEU A 75 -6.95 5.47 17.67
N TRP A 76 -6.34 6.21 16.72
CA TRP A 76 -5.45 7.33 17.02
C TRP A 76 -5.72 8.59 16.18
N GLY A 77 -6.94 8.74 15.65
CA GLY A 77 -7.38 9.96 14.99
C GLY A 77 -6.91 10.15 13.54
N THR A 78 -7.13 11.36 13.02
CA THR A 78 -6.96 11.72 11.58
C THR A 78 -5.90 12.82 11.34
N ASP A 79 -5.29 13.30 12.41
CA ASP A 79 -4.09 14.12 12.38
C ASP A 79 -2.94 13.37 11.67
N TYR A 80 -2.17 14.11 10.88
CA TYR A 80 -1.01 13.59 10.13
C TYR A 80 -1.27 12.30 9.32
N LEU A 81 -2.51 12.08 8.86
CA LEU A 81 -2.91 10.82 8.21
C LEU A 81 -2.01 10.35 7.05
N PRO A 82 -1.48 11.22 6.17
CA PRO A 82 -0.49 10.80 5.18
C PRO A 82 0.76 10.17 5.80
N LEU A 83 1.32 10.78 6.85
CA LEU A 83 2.51 10.25 7.54
C LEU A 83 2.19 8.94 8.28
N LYS A 84 1.01 8.85 8.90
CA LYS A 84 0.55 7.58 9.51
C LYS A 84 0.40 6.49 8.45
N GLY A 85 -0.20 6.81 7.30
CA GLY A 85 -0.32 5.91 6.16
C GLY A 85 1.03 5.40 5.66
N MET A 86 1.99 6.32 5.48
CA MET A 86 3.38 5.99 5.12
C MET A 86 3.97 4.94 6.07
N LEU A 87 3.92 5.18 7.38
CA LEU A 87 4.47 4.27 8.37
C LEU A 87 3.77 2.90 8.39
N ILE A 88 2.45 2.88 8.30
CA ILE A 88 1.67 1.64 8.26
C ILE A 88 2.07 0.79 7.06
N VAL A 89 2.07 1.38 5.85
CA VAL A 89 2.34 0.63 4.61
C VAL A 89 3.80 0.17 4.56
N MET A 90 4.77 1.01 4.96
CA MET A 90 6.16 0.58 5.11
C MET A 90 6.30 -0.60 6.08
N THR A 91 5.60 -0.55 7.21
CA THR A 91 5.62 -1.63 8.22
C THR A 91 4.98 -2.89 7.66
N CYS A 92 3.86 -2.80 6.95
CA CYS A 92 3.22 -3.94 6.30
C CYS A 92 4.17 -4.60 5.29
N GLN A 93 4.82 -3.81 4.44
CA GLN A 93 5.79 -4.30 3.48
C GLN A 93 6.96 -5.01 4.17
N ALA A 94 7.51 -4.43 5.23
CA ALA A 94 8.61 -5.03 6.00
C ALA A 94 8.20 -6.35 6.65
N ILE A 95 6.98 -6.43 7.20
CA ILE A 95 6.40 -7.66 7.75
C ILE A 95 6.25 -8.71 6.66
N ILE A 96 5.67 -8.37 5.51
CA ILE A 96 5.49 -9.31 4.38
C ILE A 96 6.86 -9.86 3.95
N PHE A 97 7.86 -9.00 3.74
CA PHE A 97 9.18 -9.43 3.31
C PHE A 97 9.87 -10.31 4.36
N SER A 98 9.70 -10.00 5.64
CA SER A 98 10.26 -10.81 6.73
C SER A 98 9.57 -12.17 6.85
N LEU A 99 8.23 -12.20 6.80
CA LEU A 99 7.45 -13.43 6.92
C LEU A 99 7.71 -14.35 5.73
N TYR A 100 7.57 -13.88 4.50
CA TYR A 100 7.69 -14.74 3.33
C TYR A 100 9.15 -14.96 2.92
N GLY A 101 10.00 -13.94 3.05
CA GLY A 101 11.42 -14.05 2.68
C GLY A 101 12.26 -14.84 3.68
N ILE A 102 12.15 -14.51 4.98
CA ILE A 102 12.97 -15.15 6.02
C ILE A 102 12.29 -16.43 6.51
N LEU A 103 11.06 -16.34 7.03
CA LEU A 103 10.38 -17.52 7.61
C LEU A 103 9.85 -18.48 6.54
N GLY A 104 9.38 -17.95 5.41
CA GLY A 104 8.89 -18.73 4.28
C GLY A 104 10.00 -19.33 3.40
N GLY A 105 11.27 -19.02 3.69
CA GLY A 105 12.42 -19.53 2.94
C GLY A 105 12.54 -19.01 1.51
N GLN A 106 11.87 -17.90 1.18
CA GLN A 106 11.89 -17.32 -0.14
C GLN A 106 13.05 -16.33 -0.30
N SER A 107 14.24 -16.84 -0.57
CA SER A 107 15.48 -16.04 -0.60
C SER A 107 15.45 -14.89 -1.60
N GLN A 108 14.65 -14.97 -2.66
CA GLN A 108 14.47 -13.88 -3.61
C GLN A 108 13.81 -12.64 -2.99
N LEU A 109 12.99 -12.80 -1.94
CA LEU A 109 12.41 -11.69 -1.20
C LEU A 109 13.40 -11.04 -0.22
N ALA A 110 14.48 -11.74 0.15
CA ALA A 110 15.58 -11.15 0.90
C ALA A 110 16.41 -10.24 -0.02
N GLN A 111 15.99 -8.98 -0.13
CA GLN A 111 16.63 -8.00 -1.00
C GLN A 111 17.98 -7.51 -0.48
N SER A 112 18.80 -7.00 -1.39
CA SER A 112 19.98 -6.20 -1.03
C SER A 112 19.58 -4.94 -0.25
N VAL A 113 20.55 -4.26 0.38
CA VAL A 113 20.31 -2.98 1.06
C VAL A 113 19.60 -1.98 0.14
N SER A 114 20.09 -1.85 -1.10
CA SER A 114 19.46 -1.00 -2.12
C SER A 114 18.03 -1.44 -2.45
N GLY A 115 17.79 -2.74 -2.65
CA GLY A 115 16.46 -3.25 -2.95
C GLY A 115 15.47 -3.00 -1.81
N ASN A 116 15.92 -3.15 -0.56
CA ASN A 116 15.11 -2.80 0.61
C ASN A 116 14.71 -1.32 0.61
N TYR A 117 15.62 -0.41 0.28
CA TYR A 117 15.27 1.02 0.15
C TYR A 117 14.29 1.29 -0.98
N VAL A 118 14.41 0.60 -2.12
CA VAL A 118 13.47 0.72 -3.25
C VAL A 118 12.06 0.30 -2.82
N HIS A 119 11.91 -0.87 -2.22
CA HIS A 119 10.58 -1.35 -1.79
C HIS A 119 10.02 -0.52 -0.63
N ALA A 120 10.87 -0.11 0.33
CA ALA A 120 10.47 0.74 1.44
C ALA A 120 10.02 2.13 0.95
N SER A 121 10.70 2.75 0.00
CA SER A 121 10.30 4.05 -0.54
C SER A 121 9.05 3.96 -1.40
N GLY A 122 8.90 2.89 -2.20
CA GLY A 122 7.65 2.60 -2.90
C GLY A 122 6.46 2.46 -1.94
N ALA A 123 6.63 1.69 -0.87
CA ALA A 123 5.64 1.56 0.21
C ALA A 123 5.37 2.89 0.91
N ALA A 124 6.39 3.70 1.16
CA ALA A 124 6.26 5.03 1.76
C ALA A 124 5.37 5.95 0.90
N PHE A 125 5.66 6.03 -0.41
CA PHE A 125 4.85 6.81 -1.35
C PHE A 125 3.42 6.29 -1.44
N GLY A 126 3.23 4.97 -1.49
CA GLY A 126 1.91 4.34 -1.45
C GLY A 126 1.12 4.73 -0.20
N GLY A 127 1.74 4.64 0.98
CA GLY A 127 1.10 5.02 2.24
C GLY A 127 0.79 6.53 2.35
N LEU A 128 1.69 7.40 1.88
CA LEU A 128 1.42 8.84 1.78
C LEU A 128 0.20 9.13 0.90
N PHE A 129 0.14 8.47 -0.26
CA PHE A 129 -0.94 8.62 -1.23
C PHE A 129 -2.28 8.14 -0.65
N VAL A 130 -2.32 6.94 -0.06
CA VAL A 130 -3.50 6.38 0.60
C VAL A 130 -3.99 7.29 1.72
N GLY A 131 -3.09 7.73 2.62
CA GLY A 131 -3.45 8.61 3.72
C GLY A 131 -3.96 9.98 3.24
N TYR A 132 -3.41 10.50 2.14
CA TYR A 132 -3.89 11.73 1.50
C TYR A 132 -5.29 11.56 0.89
N ILE A 133 -5.53 10.50 0.11
CA ILE A 133 -6.84 10.21 -0.49
C ILE A 133 -7.88 10.07 0.60
N LEU A 134 -7.57 9.28 1.63
CA LEU A 134 -8.50 9.02 2.71
C LEU A 134 -8.88 10.33 3.43
N LYS A 135 -7.89 11.17 3.73
CA LYS A 135 -8.14 12.47 4.36
C LYS A 135 -8.98 13.38 3.47
N LYS A 136 -8.64 13.47 2.18
CA LYS A 136 -9.22 14.47 1.26
C LYS A 136 -10.60 14.08 0.74
N PHE A 137 -10.81 12.81 0.38
CA PHE A 137 -11.99 12.37 -0.35
C PHE A 137 -12.98 11.58 0.51
N ILE A 138 -12.57 11.07 1.67
CA ILE A 138 -13.46 10.28 2.54
C ILE A 138 -13.77 11.02 3.83
N ILE A 139 -12.75 11.43 4.58
CA ILE A 139 -12.92 11.98 5.93
C ILE A 139 -13.42 13.43 5.91
N LYS A 140 -12.73 14.34 5.19
CA LYS A 140 -13.13 15.75 5.12
C LYS A 140 -14.57 15.96 4.60
N PRO A 141 -15.01 15.28 3.52
CA PRO A 141 -16.38 15.43 3.03
C PRO A 141 -17.42 14.94 4.03
N GLU A 142 -17.12 13.86 4.77
CA GLU A 142 -18.01 13.37 5.82
C GLU A 142 -18.16 14.37 6.97
N GLN A 143 -17.05 14.95 7.44
CA GLN A 143 -17.08 15.96 8.50
C GLN A 143 -17.95 17.15 8.08
N ARG A 144 -17.71 17.70 6.89
CA ARG A 144 -18.53 18.80 6.33
C ARG A 144 -20.02 18.46 6.26
N ARG A 145 -20.36 17.22 5.89
CA ARG A 145 -21.76 16.78 5.86
C ARG A 145 -22.37 16.77 7.25
N LYS A 146 -21.67 16.25 8.26
CA LYS A 146 -22.16 16.23 9.65
C LYS A 146 -22.32 17.64 10.21
N ASP A 147 -21.36 18.52 9.94
CA ASP A 147 -21.37 19.90 10.42
C ASP A 147 -22.47 20.74 9.76
N GLY A 148 -22.82 20.45 8.50
CA GLY A 148 -23.94 21.09 7.80
C GLY A 148 -25.32 20.67 8.32
N PHE A 149 -25.48 19.41 8.75
CA PHE A 149 -26.73 18.92 9.33
C PHE A 149 -26.99 19.41 10.76
N ASN A 150 -25.95 19.79 11.51
CA ASN A 150 -26.09 20.30 12.88
C ASN A 150 -26.35 21.83 12.96
N LYS A 151 -26.55 22.48 11.81
CA LYS A 151 -26.82 23.93 11.70
C LYS A 151 -28.27 24.26 11.33
N GLU A 152 -29.13 23.26 11.25
CA GLU A 152 -30.59 23.37 11.09
C GLU A 152 -31.28 22.89 12.37
#